data_AF-A0A962XNG8-F1
#
_entry.id   AF-A0A962XNG8-F1
#
_cell.length_a   1.000
_cell.length_b   1.000
_cell.length_c   1.000
_cell.angle_alpha   90.00
_cell.angle_beta   90.00
_cell.angle_gamma   90.00
#
_symmetry.space_group_name_H-M   'P 1'
#
loop_
_entity.id
_entity.type
_entity.pdbx_description
1 polymer ?
#
loop_
_entity_poly.entity_id
_entity_poly.type
_entity_poly.pdbx_seq_one_letter_code
_entity_poly.pdbx_strand_id
1 'polypeptide(L)'
;MMTQKRFFLFALFSLLILAQMPSAFAARNNAATGENRDRQTYGGLFIRSIYAVRFIRDAQDPLKFVIRMISYGDVSGCAEIEPAYVEVKNQGPNIKVEVDDAKLHLKNQDPRYSNYDCQSEMNRAYFDLPLDRDTLLNKKIKKIVLKSKDYGTFSDSDVDIDEERLLLTVHSQWGETTMTYWFYPANTVILYATGVKQGQNVKSMIRDLGEQNGLIPLQDTLTEFNQPRLMSDTYYFTDPSGKFLQQVKDSGDAVKVGEIAPTRVVFDTNGPKDEPYQVDVFVKQPGEND
;
A
#
# COMPACT_ATOMS: atom_id res chain seq x y z
N MET A 1 73.23 -26.47 48.90
CA MET A 1 73.37 -25.19 48.16
C MET A 1 71.96 -24.67 47.93
N MET A 2 71.50 -23.75 48.79
CA MET A 2 71.49 -22.30 48.58
C MET A 2 70.32 -21.89 47.64
N THR A 3 69.15 -21.53 48.18
CA THR A 3 68.67 -20.18 48.59
C THR A 3 68.28 -19.32 47.38
N GLN A 4 67.02 -18.89 47.21
CA GLN A 4 66.40 -17.66 47.77
C GLN A 4 64.89 -17.70 47.41
N LYS A 5 63.88 -17.55 48.30
CA LYS A 5 63.43 -16.35 49.07
C LYS A 5 63.23 -15.11 48.17
N ARG A 6 62.20 -14.26 48.25
CA ARG A 6 60.94 -14.10 49.01
C ARG A 6 60.38 -12.72 48.57
N PHE A 7 59.07 -12.52 48.70
CA PHE A 7 58.40 -11.24 49.07
C PHE A 7 58.52 -10.00 48.17
N PHE A 8 57.38 -9.46 47.74
CA PHE A 8 56.90 -8.17 48.28
C PHE A 8 55.35 -8.11 48.24
N LEU A 9 54.77 -8.18 49.45
CA LEU A 9 53.47 -7.65 49.84
C LEU A 9 53.64 -6.16 50.14
N PHE A 10 52.73 -5.27 49.76
CA PHE A 10 52.28 -4.09 50.54
C PHE A 10 51.07 -3.47 49.80
N ALA A 11 49.85 -3.72 50.31
CA ALA A 11 48.99 -2.76 51.03
C ALA A 11 48.18 -1.86 50.06
N LEU A 12 46.87 -2.06 49.87
CA LEU A 12 45.76 -1.85 50.81
C LEU A 12 45.63 -0.38 51.22
N PHE A 13 44.88 0.40 50.43
CA PHE A 13 44.06 1.50 50.96
C PHE A 13 42.72 1.54 50.22
N SER A 14 41.72 1.11 50.97
CA SER A 14 40.28 1.29 50.75
C SER A 14 39.89 2.76 50.71
N LEU A 15 39.00 3.14 49.79
CA LEU A 15 37.92 4.07 50.12
C LEU A 15 36.71 3.83 49.20
N LEU A 16 35.58 3.48 49.81
CA LEU A 16 34.25 3.56 49.22
C LEU A 16 33.96 5.01 48.80
N ILE A 17 33.46 5.21 47.57
CA ILE A 17 32.38 6.17 47.32
C ILE A 17 31.34 5.49 46.42
N LEU A 18 30.24 5.08 47.04
CA LEU A 18 28.94 4.90 46.41
C LEU A 18 28.43 6.30 46.02
N ALA A 19 28.31 6.54 44.72
CA ALA A 19 27.39 7.55 44.20
C ALA A 19 26.90 7.07 42.84
N GLN A 20 25.72 6.43 42.86
CA GLN A 20 24.83 6.47 41.71
C GLN A 20 24.50 7.94 41.46
N MET A 21 24.76 8.45 40.26
CA MET A 21 24.02 9.58 39.72
C MET A 21 23.70 9.35 38.24
N PRO A 22 22.44 9.54 37.83
CA PRO A 22 22.02 9.55 36.45
C PRO A 22 22.28 10.94 35.84
N SER A 23 22.63 11.00 34.56
CA SER A 23 22.49 12.21 33.74
C SER A 23 22.36 11.77 32.28
N ALA A 24 21.15 11.65 31.74
CA ALA A 24 20.43 12.76 31.12
C ALA A 24 21.22 13.40 29.96
N PHE A 25 21.22 12.74 28.80
CA PHE A 25 21.19 13.43 27.51
C PHE A 25 19.73 13.49 27.02
N ALA A 26 18.93 14.24 27.76
CA ALA A 26 17.76 14.90 27.20
C ALA A 26 18.22 16.33 26.90
N ALA A 27 18.39 16.65 25.62
CA ALA A 27 18.53 18.04 25.20
C ALA A 27 17.17 18.73 25.40
N ARG A 28 16.99 19.30 26.59
CA ARG A 28 15.87 20.15 26.97
C ARG A 28 16.35 21.60 26.87
N ASN A 29 16.10 22.24 25.74
CA ASN A 29 16.17 23.69 25.65
C ASN A 29 14.89 24.26 26.26
N ASN A 30 14.98 24.78 27.49
CA ASN A 30 14.02 25.72 28.02
C ASN A 30 14.67 27.10 28.01
N ALA A 31 14.29 27.93 27.04
CA ALA A 31 14.29 29.37 27.19
C ALA A 31 12.84 29.82 27.00
N ALA A 32 12.15 30.02 28.13
CA ALA A 32 10.86 30.65 28.17
C ALA A 32 11.04 32.15 27.90
N THR A 33 10.62 32.61 26.72
CA THR A 33 10.08 33.96 26.48
C THR A 33 9.40 33.92 25.12
N GLY A 34 8.08 33.96 25.13
CA GLY A 34 7.26 33.82 23.93
C GLY A 34 6.36 32.60 24.08
N GLU A 35 5.08 32.90 24.26
CA GLU A 35 3.94 32.00 24.27
C GLU A 35 3.97 31.10 23.03
N ASN A 36 4.71 29.99 23.08
CA ASN A 36 4.63 28.95 22.07
C ASN A 36 3.28 28.26 22.28
N ARG A 37 2.29 28.70 21.49
CA ARG A 37 1.09 27.91 21.23
C ARG A 37 1.55 26.59 20.64
N ASP A 38 1.77 25.62 21.52
CA ASP A 38 1.98 24.24 21.16
C ASP A 38 0.90 23.86 20.12
N ARG A 39 1.35 23.31 18.98
CA ARG A 39 0.48 22.71 17.97
C ARG A 39 -0.52 21.82 18.70
N GLN A 40 -1.79 22.22 18.77
CA GLN A 40 -2.85 21.36 19.28
C GLN A 40 -2.91 20.14 18.36
N THR A 41 -2.26 19.07 18.79
CA THR A 41 -2.17 17.81 18.07
C THR A 41 -3.26 16.91 18.65
N TYR A 42 -4.25 16.58 17.83
CA TYR A 42 -5.27 15.62 18.20
C TYR A 42 -4.82 14.23 17.71
N GLY A 43 -4.76 13.26 18.64
CA GLY A 43 -4.53 11.84 18.34
C GLY A 43 -5.84 11.05 18.22
N GLY A 44 -5.74 9.76 17.92
CA GLY A 44 -6.90 8.85 17.86
C GLY A 44 -7.66 8.84 16.53
N LEU A 45 -7.11 9.38 15.45
CA LEU A 45 -7.80 9.49 14.15
C LEU A 45 -7.88 8.16 13.39
N PHE A 46 -7.04 7.19 13.73
CA PHE A 46 -7.08 5.87 13.12
C PHE A 46 -8.15 5.02 13.80
N ILE A 47 -9.26 4.77 13.09
CA ILE A 47 -10.35 3.90 13.58
C ILE A 47 -9.86 2.45 13.51
N ARG A 48 -9.60 1.88 14.68
CA ARG A 48 -8.97 0.56 14.83
C ARG A 48 -9.90 -0.62 14.54
N SER A 49 -11.22 -0.40 14.58
CA SER A 49 -12.24 -1.43 14.36
C SER A 49 -12.73 -1.55 12.92
N ILE A 50 -12.47 -0.53 12.10
CA ILE A 50 -12.93 -0.46 10.71
C ILE A 50 -11.89 0.32 9.89
N TYR A 51 -11.18 -0.37 9.01
CA TYR A 51 -10.23 0.22 8.08
C TYR A 51 -10.31 -0.49 6.72
N ALA A 52 -10.07 0.26 5.65
CA ALA A 52 -9.94 -0.27 4.31
C ALA A 52 -8.48 -0.68 4.08
N VAL A 53 -8.28 -1.77 3.34
CA VAL A 53 -6.94 -2.20 2.94
C VAL A 53 -6.77 -1.96 1.45
N ARG A 54 -5.62 -1.42 1.07
CA ARG A 54 -5.23 -1.24 -0.31
C ARG A 54 -3.82 -1.79 -0.51
N PHE A 55 -3.64 -2.56 -1.58
CA PHE A 55 -2.31 -2.92 -2.04
C PHE A 55 -1.81 -1.84 -3.00
N ILE A 56 -0.55 -1.43 -2.81
CA ILE A 56 0.13 -0.47 -3.67
C ILE A 56 1.38 -1.17 -4.19
N ARG A 57 1.47 -1.31 -5.51
CA ARG A 57 2.64 -1.94 -6.17
C ARG A 57 3.83 -0.99 -6.19
N ASP A 58 5.03 -1.50 -5.97
CA ASP A 58 6.25 -0.74 -6.21
C ASP A 58 6.51 -0.63 -7.72
N ALA A 59 6.77 0.59 -8.21
CA ALA A 59 6.94 0.85 -9.64
C ALA A 59 8.24 0.28 -10.22
N GLN A 60 9.25 0.01 -9.38
CA GLN A 60 10.57 -0.45 -9.79
C GLN A 60 10.77 -1.94 -9.53
N ASP A 61 10.18 -2.47 -8.46
CA ASP A 61 10.37 -3.86 -8.04
C ASP A 61 9.02 -4.59 -7.88
N PRO A 62 8.63 -5.47 -8.83
CA PRO A 62 7.32 -6.15 -8.79
C PRO A 62 7.15 -7.11 -7.61
N LEU A 63 8.22 -7.40 -6.86
CA LEU A 63 8.20 -8.25 -5.67
C LEU A 63 7.97 -7.47 -4.39
N LYS A 64 8.08 -6.14 -4.45
CA LYS A 64 7.82 -5.23 -3.35
C LYS A 64 6.47 -4.55 -3.53
N PHE A 65 5.82 -4.35 -2.40
CA PHE A 65 4.51 -3.73 -2.35
C PHE A 65 4.26 -3.14 -0.97
N VAL A 66 3.28 -2.26 -0.89
CA VAL A 66 2.82 -1.66 0.35
C VAL A 66 1.40 -2.12 0.60
N ILE A 67 1.15 -2.57 1.84
CA ILE A 67 -0.21 -2.68 2.35
C ILE A 67 -0.53 -1.36 3.03
N ARG A 68 -1.42 -0.57 2.43
CA ARG A 68 -1.94 0.67 3.02
C ARG A 68 -3.22 0.38 3.78
N MET A 69 -3.21 0.66 5.07
CA MET A 69 -4.40 0.60 5.92
C MET A 69 -4.98 2.00 6.05
N ILE A 70 -6.25 2.20 5.69
CA ILE A 70 -6.91 3.51 5.62
C ILE A 70 -8.10 3.52 6.58
N SER A 71 -8.13 4.48 7.49
CA SER A 71 -9.27 4.72 8.38
C SER A 71 -10.50 5.15 7.56
N TYR A 72 -11.69 4.68 7.93
CA TYR A 72 -12.95 5.07 7.27
C TYR A 72 -13.42 6.51 7.60
N GLY A 73 -12.74 7.20 8.52
CA GLY A 73 -13.04 8.60 8.88
C GLY A 73 -12.29 9.59 7.98
N ASP A 74 -13.04 10.51 7.39
CA ASP A 74 -12.51 11.68 6.67
C ASP A 74 -12.50 12.91 7.60
N VAL A 75 -11.37 13.60 7.68
CA VAL A 75 -11.35 14.97 8.19
C VAL A 75 -11.39 15.91 7.00
N SER A 76 -12.39 16.80 7.00
CA SER A 76 -12.55 17.84 5.98
C SER A 76 -12.16 19.20 6.55
N GLY A 77 -11.74 20.10 5.66
CA GLY A 77 -11.38 21.47 5.99
C GLY A 77 -9.87 21.73 5.91
N CYS A 78 -9.41 22.71 6.68
CA CYS A 78 -8.02 23.17 6.68
C CYS A 78 -7.17 22.36 7.63
N ALA A 79 -7.21 21.04 7.51
CA ALA A 79 -6.47 20.15 8.36
C ALA A 79 -5.67 19.17 7.53
N GLU A 80 -4.42 18.98 7.94
CA GLU A 80 -3.52 17.99 7.37
C GLU A 80 -3.43 16.82 8.34
N ILE A 81 -3.65 15.60 7.85
CA ILE A 81 -3.42 14.39 8.63
C ILE A 81 -2.06 13.85 8.23
N GLU A 82 -1.13 13.85 9.20
CA GLU A 82 0.11 13.11 9.04
C GLU A 82 -0.18 11.60 9.12
N PRO A 83 0.44 10.77 8.25
CA PRO A 83 0.32 9.32 8.32
C PRO A 83 0.69 8.80 9.72
N ALA A 84 0.01 7.74 10.15
CA ALA A 84 0.35 7.07 11.40
C ALA A 84 1.77 6.47 11.30
N TYR A 85 2.57 6.70 12.34
CA TYR A 85 3.89 6.08 12.45
C TYR A 85 3.73 4.61 12.82
N VAL A 86 4.55 3.75 12.21
CA VAL A 86 4.53 2.31 12.48
C VAL A 86 5.92 1.79 12.80
N GLU A 87 6.01 0.95 13.82
CA GLU A 87 7.19 0.14 14.11
C GLU A 87 6.92 -1.32 13.75
N VAL A 88 7.72 -1.88 12.84
CA VAL A 88 7.53 -3.24 12.32
C VAL A 88 8.57 -4.18 12.94
N LYS A 89 8.10 -5.23 13.61
CA LYS A 89 8.93 -6.26 14.23
C LYS A 89 8.57 -7.64 13.68
N ASN A 90 9.54 -8.31 13.07
CA ASN A 90 9.40 -9.70 12.67
C ASN A 90 9.59 -10.62 13.88
N GLN A 91 8.63 -11.48 14.17
CA GLN A 91 8.68 -12.44 15.28
C GLN A 91 8.20 -13.82 14.83
N GLY A 92 9.16 -14.64 14.37
CA GLY A 92 8.88 -15.94 13.79
C GLY A 92 7.96 -15.81 12.56
N PRO A 93 6.84 -16.55 12.49
CA PRO A 93 5.91 -16.48 11.36
C PRO A 93 4.97 -15.26 11.42
N ASN A 94 5.18 -14.32 12.34
CA ASN A 94 4.30 -13.17 12.52
C ASN A 94 5.04 -11.87 12.26
N ILE A 95 4.38 -10.94 11.56
CA ILE A 95 4.76 -9.53 11.51
C ILE A 95 3.95 -8.81 12.57
N LYS A 96 4.61 -8.24 13.57
CA LYS A 96 3.97 -7.35 14.56
C LYS A 96 4.18 -5.92 14.14
N VAL A 97 3.09 -5.19 13.96
CA VAL A 97 3.09 -3.77 13.61
C VAL A 97 2.55 -3.00 14.80
N GLU A 98 3.40 -2.22 15.45
CA GLU A 98 2.98 -1.29 16.48
C GLU A 98 2.66 0.05 15.81
N VAL A 99 1.39 0.44 15.87
CA VAL A 99 0.83 1.63 15.23
C VAL A 99 0.67 2.72 16.28
N ASP A 100 1.37 3.83 16.06
CA ASP A 100 1.15 5.09 16.77
C ASP A 100 0.06 5.89 16.05
N ASP A 101 -0.69 6.71 16.79
CA ASP A 101 -1.83 7.42 16.22
C ASP A 101 -1.40 8.45 15.16
N ALA A 102 -2.22 8.57 14.10
CA ALA A 102 -2.11 9.65 13.14
C ALA A 102 -2.38 11.00 13.82
N LYS A 103 -1.65 12.03 13.39
CA LYS A 103 -1.69 13.37 13.99
C LYS A 103 -2.42 14.34 13.07
N LEU A 104 -3.34 15.12 13.63
CA LEU A 104 -3.99 16.22 12.92
C LEU A 104 -3.24 17.52 13.17
N HIS A 105 -2.90 18.24 12.10
CA HIS A 105 -2.41 19.62 12.15
C HIS A 105 -3.40 20.55 11.48
N LEU A 106 -3.79 21.63 12.14
CA LEU A 106 -4.58 22.69 11.51
C LEU A 106 -3.66 23.54 10.63
N LYS A 107 -3.96 23.61 9.33
CA LYS A 107 -3.34 24.55 8.39
C LYS A 107 -3.79 25.96 8.80
N ASN A 108 -2.83 26.83 9.11
CA ASN A 108 -3.00 28.18 9.67
C ASN A 108 -3.57 28.22 11.10
N GLN A 109 -2.68 28.38 12.08
CA GLN A 109 -2.99 28.41 13.51
C GLN A 109 -3.66 29.71 14.00
N ASP A 110 -3.87 30.69 13.13
CA ASP A 110 -4.62 31.90 13.45
C ASP A 110 -6.10 31.69 13.12
N PRO A 111 -7.03 31.98 14.06
CA PRO A 111 -8.47 31.95 13.79
C PRO A 111 -8.81 33.10 12.83
N ARG A 112 -8.58 32.89 11.54
CA ARG A 112 -9.09 33.75 10.49
C ARG A 112 -10.47 33.23 10.15
N TYR A 113 -11.50 33.88 10.68
CA TYR A 113 -12.90 33.67 10.29
C TYR A 113 -13.14 33.86 8.76
N SER A 114 -12.12 34.31 8.02
CA SER A 114 -12.05 34.34 6.56
C SER A 114 -11.32 33.10 6.00
N ASN A 115 -11.92 31.92 6.09
CA ASN A 115 -11.39 30.67 5.48
C ASN A 115 -11.53 30.64 3.94
N TYR A 116 -11.36 31.76 3.25
CA TYR A 116 -11.61 31.86 1.81
C TYR A 116 -10.50 31.22 0.93
N ASP A 117 -9.28 31.05 1.46
CA ASP A 117 -8.12 30.59 0.66
C ASP A 117 -7.73 29.13 0.90
N CYS A 118 -8.48 28.41 1.72
CA CYS A 118 -8.16 27.02 2.04
C CYS A 118 -9.02 26.08 1.20
N GLN A 119 -8.38 25.36 0.28
CA GLN A 119 -9.04 24.27 -0.42
C GLN A 119 -9.30 23.15 0.59
N SER A 120 -10.58 22.92 0.88
CA SER A 120 -10.99 21.82 1.75
C SER A 120 -10.63 20.50 1.08
N GLU A 121 -9.69 19.78 1.68
CA GLU A 121 -9.29 18.44 1.26
C GLU A 121 -9.94 17.41 2.18
N MET A 122 -10.34 16.27 1.64
CA MET A 122 -10.74 15.11 2.45
C MET A 122 -9.49 14.30 2.73
N ASN A 123 -9.05 14.30 3.99
CA ASN A 123 -7.88 13.58 4.42
C ASN A 123 -8.29 12.40 5.31
N ARG A 124 -7.70 11.22 5.07
CA ARG A 124 -7.88 10.02 5.89
C ARG A 124 -6.60 9.69 6.62
N ALA A 125 -6.72 9.26 7.86
CA ALA A 125 -5.60 8.63 8.55
C ALA A 125 -5.26 7.31 7.87
N TYR A 126 -4.00 7.10 7.54
CA TYR A 126 -3.49 5.85 7.00
C TYR A 126 -2.11 5.53 7.54
N PHE A 127 -1.68 4.28 7.39
CA PHE A 127 -0.28 3.91 7.48
C PHE A 127 0.06 2.88 6.41
N ASP A 128 1.35 2.84 6.08
CA ASP A 128 1.90 1.98 5.05
C ASP A 128 2.78 0.91 5.68
N LEU A 129 2.53 -0.34 5.30
CA LEU A 129 3.35 -1.48 5.64
C LEU A 129 4.09 -1.95 4.39
N PRO A 130 5.36 -1.53 4.18
CA PRO A 130 6.15 -2.03 3.07
C PRO A 130 6.53 -3.49 3.31
N LEU A 131 6.29 -4.32 2.31
CA LEU A 131 6.54 -5.75 2.32
C LEU A 131 7.28 -6.18 1.05
N ASP A 132 7.88 -7.36 1.15
CA ASP A 132 8.72 -7.96 0.11
C ASP A 132 8.38 -9.45 0.05
N ARG A 133 7.98 -9.93 -1.13
CA ARG A 133 7.51 -11.31 -1.34
C ARG A 133 8.51 -12.33 -0.82
N ASP A 134 9.77 -12.20 -1.23
CA ASP A 134 10.80 -13.17 -0.94
C ASP A 134 11.09 -13.21 0.57
N THR A 135 11.07 -12.05 1.24
CA THR A 135 11.17 -11.96 2.70
C THR A 135 10.00 -12.68 3.39
N LEU A 136 8.77 -12.49 2.91
CA LEU A 136 7.59 -13.14 3.46
C LEU A 136 7.66 -14.67 3.31
N LEU A 137 8.03 -15.16 2.12
CA LEU A 137 8.21 -16.58 1.83
C LEU A 137 9.33 -17.20 2.68
N ASN A 138 10.52 -16.58 2.67
CA ASN A 138 11.69 -17.07 3.40
C ASN A 138 11.46 -17.15 4.91
N LYS A 139 10.74 -16.17 5.48
CA LYS A 139 10.39 -16.16 6.91
C LYS A 139 9.14 -16.97 7.23
N LYS A 140 8.47 -17.54 6.23
CA LYS A 140 7.20 -18.28 6.36
C LYS A 140 6.18 -17.47 7.16
N ILE A 141 6.02 -16.20 6.79
CA ILE A 141 5.03 -15.33 7.43
C ILE A 141 3.63 -15.88 7.19
N LYS A 142 2.85 -15.95 8.26
CA LYS A 142 1.47 -16.45 8.27
C LYS A 142 0.48 -15.45 8.87
N LYS A 143 0.94 -14.45 9.62
CA LYS A 143 0.05 -13.43 10.19
C LYS A 143 0.68 -12.05 10.21
N ILE A 144 -0.16 -11.04 10.05
CA ILE A 144 0.12 -9.64 10.39
C ILE A 144 -0.72 -9.30 11.62
N VAL A 145 -0.07 -8.81 12.68
CA VAL A 145 -0.72 -8.47 13.95
C VAL A 145 -0.53 -6.99 14.22
N LEU A 146 -1.62 -6.24 14.20
CA LEU A 146 -1.64 -4.82 14.48
C LEU A 146 -1.87 -4.56 15.96
N LYS A 147 -1.00 -3.73 16.54
CA LYS A 147 -1.02 -3.35 17.95
C LYS A 147 -0.95 -1.84 18.10
N SER A 148 -1.54 -1.33 19.17
CA SER A 148 -1.37 0.05 19.62
C SER A 148 -0.98 0.02 21.09
N LYS A 149 -0.14 0.97 21.52
CA LYS A 149 0.31 1.06 22.91
C LYS A 149 -0.86 1.16 23.89
N ASP A 150 -1.91 1.89 23.52
CA ASP A 150 -3.04 2.20 24.40
C ASP A 150 -4.12 1.10 24.42
N TYR A 151 -4.19 0.27 23.38
CA TYR A 151 -5.28 -0.71 23.18
C TYR A 151 -4.80 -2.16 23.08
N GLY A 152 -3.50 -2.40 23.04
CA GLY A 152 -2.95 -3.73 22.78
C GLY A 152 -3.20 -4.17 21.33
N THR A 153 -3.46 -5.47 21.12
CA THR A 153 -3.76 -6.02 19.80
C THR A 153 -5.20 -5.65 19.41
N PHE A 154 -5.37 -4.97 18.28
CA PHE A 154 -6.70 -4.58 17.79
C PHE A 154 -7.10 -5.26 16.47
N SER A 155 -6.14 -5.87 15.77
CA SER A 155 -6.44 -6.65 14.57
C SER A 155 -5.35 -7.67 14.31
N ASP A 156 -5.76 -8.82 13.81
CA ASP A 156 -4.89 -9.80 13.18
C ASP A 156 -5.43 -10.14 11.78
N SER A 157 -4.51 -10.46 10.88
CA SER A 157 -4.84 -10.86 9.51
C SER A 157 -4.00 -12.07 9.15
N ASP A 158 -4.63 -13.06 8.54
CA ASP A 158 -3.93 -14.24 8.04
C ASP A 158 -3.32 -13.94 6.68
N VAL A 159 -2.11 -14.45 6.49
CA VAL A 159 -1.33 -14.32 5.26
C VAL A 159 -1.11 -15.72 4.71
N ASP A 160 -1.63 -15.95 3.51
CA ASP A 160 -1.22 -17.06 2.67
C ASP A 160 -0.47 -16.52 1.46
N ILE A 161 0.70 -17.07 1.16
CA ILE A 161 1.60 -16.51 0.16
C ILE A 161 2.36 -17.62 -0.54
N ASP A 162 2.43 -17.50 -1.87
CA ASP A 162 3.25 -18.31 -2.75
C ASP A 162 4.04 -17.39 -3.71
N GLU A 163 4.59 -17.95 -4.80
CA GLU A 163 5.38 -17.19 -5.76
C GLU A 163 4.53 -16.25 -6.64
N GLU A 164 3.26 -16.57 -6.85
CA GLU A 164 2.32 -15.90 -7.76
C GLU A 164 1.44 -14.87 -7.05
N ARG A 165 1.06 -15.12 -5.78
CA ARG A 165 0.11 -14.28 -5.05
C ARG A 165 0.28 -14.25 -3.54
N LEU A 166 -0.33 -13.25 -2.95
CA LEU A 166 -0.61 -13.14 -1.52
C LEU A 166 -2.12 -13.03 -1.30
N LEU A 167 -2.66 -13.86 -0.42
CA LEU A 167 -3.99 -13.74 0.15
C LEU A 167 -3.89 -13.12 1.55
N LEU A 168 -4.56 -12.00 1.75
CA LEU A 168 -4.72 -11.37 3.05
C LEU A 168 -6.16 -11.55 3.51
N THR A 169 -6.37 -12.33 4.56
CA THR A 169 -7.68 -12.46 5.21
C THR A 169 -7.72 -11.54 6.41
N VAL A 170 -8.52 -10.48 6.31
CA VAL A 170 -8.73 -9.49 7.36
C VAL A 170 -9.94 -9.90 8.20
N HIS A 171 -9.72 -10.03 9.51
CA HIS A 171 -10.75 -10.34 10.48
C HIS A 171 -11.35 -9.05 11.03
N SER A 172 -12.64 -8.83 10.79
CA SER A 172 -13.37 -7.66 11.29
C SER A 172 -14.63 -8.07 12.06
N GLN A 173 -15.21 -7.14 12.81
CA GLN A 173 -16.50 -7.35 13.48
C GLN A 173 -17.66 -7.65 12.50
N TRP A 174 -17.48 -7.37 11.20
CA TRP A 174 -18.48 -7.61 10.15
C TRP A 174 -18.25 -8.94 9.41
N GLY A 175 -17.24 -9.71 9.81
CA GLY A 175 -16.83 -10.95 9.18
C GLY A 175 -15.42 -10.89 8.59
N GLU A 176 -15.09 -11.95 7.86
CA GLU A 176 -13.79 -12.13 7.23
C GLU A 176 -13.84 -11.62 5.78
N THR A 177 -12.81 -10.89 5.38
CA THR A 177 -12.63 -10.45 3.99
C THR A 177 -11.27 -10.88 3.51
N THR A 178 -11.23 -11.74 2.48
CA THR A 178 -10.00 -12.14 1.80
C THR A 178 -9.78 -11.27 0.57
N MET A 179 -8.57 -10.71 0.47
CA MET A 179 -8.12 -9.96 -0.69
C MET A 179 -6.90 -10.65 -1.29
N THR A 180 -6.79 -10.61 -2.61
CA THR A 180 -5.67 -11.19 -3.35
C THR A 180 -4.81 -10.09 -3.92
N TYR A 181 -3.50 -10.16 -3.68
CA TYR A 181 -2.48 -9.40 -4.38
C TYR A 181 -1.73 -10.33 -5.32
N TRP A 182 -1.61 -9.95 -6.59
CA TRP A 182 -0.89 -10.73 -7.60
C TRP A 182 0.51 -10.17 -7.82
N PHE A 183 1.51 -11.04 -7.74
CA PHE A 183 2.88 -10.77 -8.20
C PHE A 183 2.92 -10.99 -9.71
N TYR A 184 2.38 -10.02 -10.47
CA TYR A 184 2.33 -10.11 -11.92
C TYR A 184 3.73 -10.35 -12.51
N PRO A 185 3.87 -11.24 -13.51
CA PRO A 185 5.09 -11.35 -14.29
C PRO A 185 5.57 -9.99 -14.81
N ALA A 186 6.88 -9.80 -14.90
CA ALA A 186 7.47 -8.52 -15.32
C ALA A 186 7.06 -8.07 -16.73
N ASN A 187 6.59 -9.01 -17.56
CA ASN A 187 6.07 -8.77 -18.90
C ASN A 187 4.54 -8.70 -18.96
N THR A 188 3.85 -8.53 -17.84
CA THR A 188 2.40 -8.32 -17.82
C THR A 188 2.06 -6.96 -18.42
N VAL A 189 1.05 -6.96 -19.28
CA VAL A 189 0.44 -5.77 -19.87
C VAL A 189 -1.07 -5.84 -19.72
N ILE A 190 -1.70 -4.67 -19.67
CA ILE A 190 -3.15 -4.51 -19.58
C ILE A 190 -3.62 -3.86 -20.87
N LEU A 191 -4.52 -4.53 -21.59
CA LEU A 191 -5.27 -3.89 -22.67
C LEU A 191 -6.57 -3.34 -22.12
N TYR A 192 -6.90 -2.10 -22.48
CA TYR A 192 -8.14 -1.47 -22.07
C TYR A 192 -8.72 -0.57 -23.17
N ALA A 193 -10.05 -0.45 -23.19
CA ALA A 193 -10.79 0.33 -24.16
C ALA A 193 -11.47 1.53 -23.48
N THR A 194 -11.33 2.73 -24.04
CA THR A 194 -11.94 3.94 -23.49
C THR A 194 -13.25 4.28 -24.18
N GLY A 195 -14.23 4.85 -23.47
CA GLY A 195 -15.49 5.30 -24.08
C GLY A 195 -16.52 4.20 -24.34
N VAL A 196 -16.33 3.03 -23.72
CA VAL A 196 -17.24 1.88 -23.79
C VAL A 196 -18.48 2.14 -22.94
N LYS A 197 -19.67 1.81 -23.48
CA LYS A 197 -20.92 1.85 -22.71
C LYS A 197 -21.09 0.58 -21.86
N GLN A 198 -21.62 0.72 -20.64
CA GLN A 198 -21.89 -0.41 -19.75
C GLN A 198 -22.77 -1.49 -20.42
N GLY A 199 -22.49 -2.76 -20.15
CA GLY A 199 -23.27 -3.90 -20.63
C GLY A 199 -22.85 -4.48 -21.99
N GLN A 200 -21.82 -3.93 -22.64
CA GLN A 200 -21.28 -4.47 -23.89
C GLN A 200 -20.21 -5.54 -23.64
N ASN A 201 -20.17 -6.58 -24.48
CA ASN A 201 -19.14 -7.63 -24.42
C ASN A 201 -17.81 -7.17 -25.05
N VAL A 202 -17.24 -6.09 -24.52
CA VAL A 202 -15.96 -5.55 -24.97
C VAL A 202 -14.79 -6.43 -24.54
N LYS A 203 -14.91 -7.06 -23.37
CA LYS A 203 -13.88 -7.91 -22.79
C LYS A 203 -13.41 -9.03 -23.72
N SER A 204 -14.32 -9.71 -24.42
CA SER A 204 -13.94 -10.76 -25.38
C SER A 204 -13.26 -10.18 -26.62
N MET A 205 -13.71 -9.02 -27.12
CA MET A 205 -13.08 -8.36 -28.27
C MET A 205 -11.64 -7.91 -27.96
N ILE A 206 -11.41 -7.39 -26.75
CA ILE A 206 -10.06 -7.07 -26.27
C ILE A 206 -9.20 -8.34 -26.16
N ARG A 207 -9.77 -9.44 -25.65
CA ARG A 207 -9.11 -10.75 -25.60
C ARG A 207 -8.64 -11.19 -26.99
N ASP A 208 -9.56 -11.22 -27.95
CA ASP A 208 -9.27 -11.65 -29.32
C ASP A 208 -8.20 -10.77 -29.98
N LEU A 209 -8.28 -9.45 -29.79
CA LEU A 209 -7.27 -8.51 -30.29
C LEU A 209 -5.88 -8.79 -29.69
N GLY A 210 -5.81 -9.04 -28.38
CA GLY A 210 -4.55 -9.36 -27.70
C GLY A 210 -3.93 -10.66 -28.21
N GLU A 211 -4.73 -11.73 -28.30
CA GLU A 211 -4.28 -13.05 -28.79
C GLU A 211 -3.80 -12.97 -30.26
N GLN A 212 -4.51 -12.22 -31.12
CA GLN A 212 -4.08 -11.96 -32.51
C GLN A 212 -2.73 -11.24 -32.60
N ASN A 213 -2.38 -10.48 -31.57
CA ASN A 213 -1.11 -9.76 -31.45
C ASN A 213 -0.02 -10.57 -30.72
N GLY A 214 -0.27 -11.85 -30.41
CA GLY A 214 0.68 -12.73 -29.75
C GLY A 214 0.79 -12.54 -28.23
N LEU A 215 -0.17 -11.84 -27.62
CA LEU A 215 -0.30 -11.77 -26.16
C LEU A 215 -0.98 -13.04 -25.64
N ILE A 216 -0.60 -13.46 -24.44
CA ILE A 216 -1.20 -14.63 -23.77
C ILE A 216 -2.08 -14.14 -22.63
N PRO A 217 -3.37 -14.52 -22.55
CA PRO A 217 -4.23 -14.19 -21.41
C PRO A 217 -3.56 -14.53 -20.08
N LEU A 218 -3.58 -13.60 -19.11
CA LEU A 218 -2.89 -13.81 -17.84
C LEU A 218 -3.46 -15.02 -17.06
N GLN A 219 -4.75 -15.31 -17.21
CA GLN A 219 -5.42 -16.48 -16.62
C GLN A 219 -4.86 -17.83 -17.14
N ASP A 220 -4.23 -17.83 -18.32
CA ASP A 220 -3.61 -19.02 -18.90
C ASP A 220 -2.15 -19.18 -18.40
N THR A 221 -1.62 -18.14 -17.74
CA THR A 221 -0.27 -18.13 -17.14
C THR A 221 -0.31 -18.32 -15.62
N LEU A 222 -1.32 -17.77 -14.93
CA LEU A 222 -1.49 -17.83 -13.48
C LEU A 222 -2.73 -18.65 -13.12
N THR A 223 -2.54 -19.80 -12.49
CA THR A 223 -3.55 -20.88 -12.37
C THR A 223 -4.84 -20.46 -11.67
N GLU A 224 -4.77 -19.50 -10.73
CA GLU A 224 -5.91 -19.04 -9.95
C GLU A 224 -6.31 -17.59 -10.27
N PHE A 225 -5.67 -16.98 -11.27
CA PHE A 225 -5.96 -15.60 -11.66
C PHE A 225 -7.32 -15.52 -12.35
N ASN A 226 -8.19 -14.68 -11.80
CA ASN A 226 -9.48 -14.38 -12.38
C ASN A 226 -9.52 -12.90 -12.78
N GLN A 227 -9.91 -12.65 -14.02
CA GLN A 227 -10.07 -11.30 -14.53
C GLN A 227 -11.07 -10.52 -13.65
N PRO A 228 -10.78 -9.27 -13.24
CA PRO A 228 -11.69 -8.47 -12.44
C PRO A 228 -13.09 -8.38 -13.09
N ARG A 229 -14.13 -8.79 -12.35
CA ARG A 229 -15.50 -8.87 -12.90
C ARG A 229 -16.10 -7.49 -13.23
N LEU A 230 -15.75 -6.48 -12.45
CA LEU A 230 -16.28 -5.12 -12.60
C LEU A 230 -15.60 -4.32 -13.72
N MET A 231 -14.47 -4.80 -14.24
CA MET A 231 -13.75 -4.17 -15.34
C MET A 231 -14.12 -4.86 -16.65
N SER A 232 -15.20 -4.39 -17.28
CA SER A 232 -15.72 -4.95 -18.53
C SER A 232 -14.97 -4.49 -19.78
N ASP A 233 -14.14 -3.47 -19.64
CA ASP A 233 -13.38 -2.78 -20.68
C ASP A 233 -11.88 -3.03 -20.59
N THR A 234 -11.45 -3.98 -19.76
CA THR A 234 -10.04 -4.25 -19.45
C THR A 234 -9.75 -5.76 -19.47
N TYR A 235 -8.55 -6.12 -19.94
CA TYR A 235 -8.07 -7.50 -19.95
C TYR A 235 -6.55 -7.57 -19.69
N TYR A 236 -6.14 -8.53 -18.88
CA TYR A 236 -4.73 -8.72 -18.48
C TYR A 236 -4.07 -9.81 -19.32
N PHE A 237 -2.84 -9.55 -19.76
CA PHE A 237 -2.04 -10.48 -20.57
C PHE A 237 -0.59 -10.53 -20.10
N THR A 238 0.13 -11.57 -20.50
CA THR A 238 1.59 -11.56 -20.62
C THR A 238 1.98 -11.23 -22.06
N ASP A 239 3.06 -10.45 -22.24
CA ASP A 239 3.68 -10.14 -23.54
C ASP A 239 5.01 -10.91 -23.66
N PRO A 240 5.01 -12.15 -24.22
CA PRO A 240 6.23 -12.96 -24.31
C PRO A 240 7.31 -12.32 -25.19
N SER A 241 6.89 -11.50 -26.17
CA SER A 241 7.79 -10.85 -27.11
C SER A 241 8.42 -9.56 -26.56
N GLY A 242 7.82 -8.97 -25.52
CA GLY A 242 8.19 -7.67 -24.98
C GLY A 242 7.87 -6.48 -25.89
N LYS A 243 7.22 -6.70 -27.04
CA LYS A 243 6.91 -5.67 -28.04
C LYS A 243 6.09 -4.52 -27.46
N PHE A 244 5.00 -4.83 -26.76
CA PHE A 244 4.10 -3.83 -26.21
C PHE A 244 4.64 -3.24 -24.92
N LEU A 245 5.28 -4.07 -24.10
CA LEU A 245 5.95 -3.60 -22.88
C LEU A 245 6.98 -2.51 -23.18
N GLN A 246 7.80 -2.69 -24.23
CA GLN A 246 8.81 -1.72 -24.63
C GLN A 246 8.17 -0.42 -25.13
N GLN A 247 7.10 -0.50 -25.93
CA GLN A 247 6.38 0.68 -26.42
C GLN A 247 5.81 1.54 -25.29
N VAL A 248 5.26 0.91 -24.24
CA VAL A 248 4.76 1.62 -23.06
C VAL A 248 5.92 2.31 -22.31
N LYS A 249 7.03 1.59 -22.11
CA LYS A 249 8.21 2.16 -21.43
C LYS A 249 8.82 3.34 -22.18
N ASP A 250 8.88 3.26 -23.51
CA ASP A 250 9.47 4.31 -24.35
C ASP A 250 8.59 5.56 -24.41
N SER A 251 7.27 5.38 -24.40
CA SER A 251 6.31 6.50 -24.44
C SER A 251 6.07 7.14 -23.07
N GLY A 252 6.25 6.38 -21.98
CA GLY A 252 5.91 6.81 -20.62
C GLY A 252 4.40 6.82 -20.33
N ASP A 253 3.56 6.49 -21.32
CA ASP A 253 2.11 6.58 -21.28
C ASP A 253 1.46 5.34 -21.94
N ALA A 254 0.13 5.29 -21.93
CA ALA A 254 -0.60 4.25 -22.63
C ALA A 254 -0.48 4.39 -24.16
N VAL A 255 -0.28 3.27 -24.85
CA VAL A 255 -0.08 3.24 -26.32
C VAL A 255 -1.27 2.61 -27.00
N LYS A 256 -1.79 3.22 -28.08
CA LYS A 256 -2.86 2.61 -28.89
C LYS A 256 -2.32 1.37 -29.61
N VAL A 257 -2.95 0.22 -29.38
CA VAL A 257 -2.55 -1.07 -29.98
C VAL A 257 -3.45 -1.51 -31.13
N GLY A 258 -4.67 -0.98 -31.20
CA GLY A 258 -5.63 -1.35 -32.21
C GLY A 258 -7.00 -0.76 -31.94
N GLU A 259 -7.99 -1.29 -32.63
CA GLU A 259 -9.39 -0.88 -32.56
C GLU A 259 -10.28 -2.11 -32.48
N ILE A 260 -11.42 -1.98 -31.81
CA ILE A 260 -12.48 -2.97 -31.74
C ILE A 260 -13.81 -2.32 -32.14
N ALA A 261 -14.76 -3.13 -32.60
CA ALA A 261 -16.05 -2.66 -33.10
C ALA A 261 -17.23 -3.24 -32.28
N PRO A 262 -17.45 -2.82 -31.02
CA PRO A 262 -18.64 -3.16 -30.27
C PRO A 262 -19.91 -2.58 -30.90
N THR A 263 -21.07 -3.16 -30.56
CA THR A 263 -22.38 -2.69 -31.03
C THR A 263 -23.07 -1.85 -29.97
N ARG A 264 -23.68 -0.73 -30.38
CA ARG A 264 -24.53 0.12 -29.53
C ARG A 264 -25.96 0.13 -30.07
N VAL A 265 -26.94 0.21 -29.18
CA VAL A 265 -28.33 0.45 -29.58
C VAL A 265 -28.50 1.92 -29.93
N VAL A 266 -29.00 2.19 -31.13
CA VAL A 266 -29.41 3.50 -31.62
C VAL A 266 -30.90 3.45 -31.94
N PHE A 267 -31.62 4.52 -31.65
CA PHE A 267 -33.06 4.62 -31.95
C PHE A 267 -33.25 5.48 -33.19
N ASP A 268 -33.86 4.91 -34.23
CA ASP A 268 -34.27 5.63 -35.43
C ASP A 268 -35.79 5.59 -35.62
N THR A 269 -36.29 6.11 -36.74
CA THR A 269 -37.73 6.15 -37.05
C THR A 269 -38.39 4.77 -37.17
N ASN A 270 -37.60 3.70 -37.26
CA ASN A 270 -38.05 2.31 -37.36
C ASN A 270 -37.85 1.52 -36.05
N GLY A 271 -37.31 2.14 -34.99
CA GLY A 271 -37.12 1.52 -33.67
C GLY A 271 -35.65 1.37 -33.26
N PRO A 272 -35.36 0.54 -32.23
CA PRO A 272 -33.98 0.27 -31.81
C PRO A 272 -33.26 -0.59 -32.85
N LYS A 273 -32.04 -0.20 -33.19
CA LYS A 273 -31.13 -0.93 -34.08
C LYS A 273 -29.74 -0.99 -33.45
N ASP A 274 -29.08 -2.13 -33.59
CA ASP A 274 -27.67 -2.27 -33.25
C ASP A 274 -26.79 -1.67 -34.34
N GLU A 275 -25.90 -0.76 -33.96
CA GLU A 275 -24.93 -0.11 -34.83
C GLU A 275 -23.52 -0.36 -34.29
N PRO A 276 -22.57 -0.86 -35.11
CA PRO A 276 -21.18 -0.94 -34.70
C PRO A 276 -20.57 0.46 -34.58
N TYR A 277 -19.68 0.66 -33.62
CA TYR A 277 -18.88 1.87 -33.50
C TYR A 277 -17.44 1.50 -33.16
N GLN A 278 -16.48 2.30 -33.63
CA GLN A 278 -15.06 2.04 -33.38
C GLN A 278 -14.67 2.52 -32.00
N VAL A 279 -13.88 1.70 -31.32
CA VAL A 279 -13.30 2.00 -30.02
C VAL A 279 -11.82 1.67 -30.04
N ASP A 280 -11.02 2.65 -29.66
CA ASP A 280 -9.57 2.49 -29.53
C ASP A 280 -9.24 1.61 -28.32
N VAL A 281 -8.30 0.69 -28.53
CA VAL A 281 -7.72 -0.15 -27.47
C VAL A 281 -6.30 0.32 -27.21
N PHE A 282 -5.99 0.52 -25.93
CA PHE A 282 -4.70 0.97 -25.44
C PHE A 282 -4.04 -0.12 -24.61
N VAL A 283 -2.71 -0.08 -24.54
CA VAL A 283 -1.91 -0.91 -23.64
C VAL A 283 -1.25 -0.05 -22.57
N LYS A 284 -1.23 -0.55 -21.33
CA LYS A 284 -0.46 -0.01 -20.22
C LYS A 284 0.20 -1.14 -19.42
N GLN A 285 1.15 -0.78 -18.54
CA GLN A 285 1.61 -1.68 -17.48
C GLN A 285 0.62 -1.67 -16.30
N PRO A 286 0.56 -2.74 -15.49
CA PRO A 286 -0.12 -2.69 -14.20
C PRO A 286 0.41 -1.53 -13.36
N GLY A 287 -0.50 -0.63 -12.97
CA GLY A 287 -0.18 0.52 -12.14
C GLY A 287 -0.14 0.19 -10.66
N GLU A 288 0.05 1.22 -9.84
CA GLU A 288 0.08 1.13 -8.38
C GLU A 288 -1.20 0.51 -7.78
N ASN A 289 -2.33 0.62 -8.48
CA ASN A 289 -3.67 0.30 -7.99
C ASN A 289 -4.35 -0.86 -8.72
N ASP A 290 -3.61 -1.58 -9.56
CA ASP A 290 -4.07 -2.72 -10.38
C ASP A 290 -3.68 -4.09 -9.80
#